data_AF-A0A353V2N5-F1
#
_entry.id   AF-A0A353V2N5-F1
#
_cell.length_a   1.000
_cell.length_b   1.000
_cell.length_c   1.000
_cell.angle_alpha   90.00
_cell.angle_beta   90.00
_cell.angle_gamma   90.00
#
_symmetry.space_group_name_H-M   'P 1'
#
loop_
_entity.id
_entity.type
_entity.pdbx_description
1 polymer ?
#
loop_
_entity_poly.entity_id
_entity_poly.type
_entity_poly.pdbx_seq_one_letter_code
_entity_poly.pdbx_strand_id
1 'polypeptide(L)' 'GEQQRVALARALAPSPSLLLLDEPLSALDARVRLALREEIRSLQRRLGVTTIMVTHDQ' A
#
# COMPACT_ATOMS: atom_id res chain seq x y z
N GLY A 1 -1.14 -11.22 -0.78
CA GLY A 1 0.26 -10.80 -0.93
C GLY A 1 0.54 -10.34 -2.35
N GLU A 2 0.73 -11.28 -3.28
CA GLU A 2 1.12 -11.00 -4.67
C GLU A 2 0.10 -10.13 -5.45
N GLN A 3 -1.20 -10.40 -5.32
CA GLN A 3 -2.24 -9.57 -5.95
C GLN A 3 -2.18 -8.11 -5.48
N GLN A 4 -1.90 -7.88 -4.19
CA GLN A 4 -1.72 -6.54 -3.62
C GLN A 4 -0.49 -5.84 -4.20
N ARG A 5 0.63 -6.56 -4.36
CA ARG A 5 1.85 -6.01 -4.96
C ARG A 5 1.59 -5.57 -6.41
N VAL A 6 0.89 -6.39 -7.19
CA VAL A 6 0.50 -6.05 -8.58
C VAL A 6 -0.43 -4.85 -8.62
N ALA A 7 -1.44 -4.80 -7.74
CA ALA A 7 -2.36 -3.67 -7.65
C ALA A 7 -1.64 -2.35 -7.29
N LEU A 8 -0.71 -2.41 -6.32
CA LEU A 8 0.09 -1.26 -5.91
C LEU A 8 1.04 -0.81 -7.04
N ALA A 9 1.72 -1.74 -7.70
CA ALA A 9 2.58 -1.44 -8.84
C ALA A 9 1.79 -0.76 -9.97
N ARG A 10 0.59 -1.25 -10.28
CA ARG A 10 -0.30 -0.64 -11.28
C ARG A 10 -0.72 0.77 -10.89
N ALA A 11 -1.01 1.02 -9.61
CA ALA A 11 -1.37 2.34 -9.12
C ALA A 11 -0.19 3.33 -9.14
N LEU A 12 1.04 2.83 -8.94
CA LEU A 12 2.26 3.63 -8.94
C LEU A 12 2.86 3.87 -10.33
N ALA A 13 2.60 3.00 -11.30
CA ALA A 13 3.12 3.09 -12.67
C ALA A 13 2.97 4.49 -13.33
N PRO A 14 1.84 5.22 -13.19
CA PRO A 14 1.71 6.56 -13.76
C PRO A 14 2.43 7.66 -12.97
N SER A 15 3.20 7.34 -11.93
CA SER A 15 3.86 8.31 -11.04
C SER A 15 2.88 9.33 -10.43
N PRO A 16 1.83 8.87 -9.71
CA PRO A 16 0.82 9.77 -9.17
C PRO A 16 1.41 10.66 -8.06
N SER A 17 0.84 11.86 -7.88
CA SER A 17 1.14 12.73 -6.74
C SER A 17 0.41 12.31 -5.46
N LEU A 18 -0.71 11.59 -5.60
CA LEU A 18 -1.56 11.09 -4.52
C LEU A 18 -1.96 9.63 -4.77
N LEU A 19 -1.78 8.78 -3.76
CA LEU A 19 -2.21 7.39 -3.75
C LEU A 19 -3.33 7.22 -2.70
N LEU A 20 -4.49 6.75 -3.13
CA LEU A 20 -5.60 6.40 -2.25
C LEU A 20 -5.73 4.89 -2.17
N LEU A 21 -5.75 4.35 -0.97
CA LEU A 21 -5.86 2.92 -0.73
C LEU A 21 -7.04 2.65 0.21
N ASP A 22 -8.05 1.95 -0.29
CA ASP A 22 -9.21 1.54 0.49
C ASP A 22 -9.05 0.07 0.89
N GLU A 23 -8.95 -0.18 2.19
CA GLU A 23 -8.69 -1.49 2.79
C GLU A 23 -7.58 -2.32 2.11
N PRO A 24 -6.40 -1.75 1.77
CA PRO A 24 -5.41 -2.44 0.94
C PRO A 24 -4.75 -3.63 1.62
N LEU A 25 -4.99 -3.85 2.92
CA LEU A 25 -4.41 -4.94 3.69
C LEU A 25 -5.48 -5.88 4.27
N SER A 26 -6.74 -5.74 3.84
CA SER A 26 -7.81 -6.67 4.20
C SER A 26 -7.53 -8.05 3.60
N ALA A 27 -8.06 -9.10 4.22
CA ALA A 27 -7.84 -10.50 3.84
C ALA A 27 -6.38 -11.00 3.84
N LEU A 28 -5.44 -10.24 4.43
CA LEU A 28 -4.07 -10.70 4.68
C LEU A 28 -3.91 -11.18 6.12
N ASP A 29 -3.11 -12.24 6.31
CA ASP A 29 -2.67 -12.66 7.63
C ASP A 29 -1.83 -11.56 8.32
N ALA A 30 -1.85 -11.55 9.66
CA ALA A 30 -1.25 -10.47 10.46
C ALA A 30 0.24 -10.24 10.16
N ARG A 31 0.99 -11.31 9.88
CA ARG A 31 2.42 -11.23 9.57
C ARG A 31 2.66 -10.58 8.21
N VAL A 32 1.94 -11.02 7.17
CA VAL A 32 2.04 -10.45 5.83
C VAL A 32 1.56 -9.00 5.81
N ARG A 33 0.51 -8.66 6.58
CA ARG A 33 0.02 -7.29 6.74
C ARG A 33 1.09 -6.34 7.28
N LEU A 34 1.80 -6.75 8.34
CA LEU A 34 2.87 -5.94 8.93
C LEU A 34 4.01 -5.68 7.92
N ALA A 35 4.41 -6.74 7.20
CA ALA A 35 5.44 -6.64 6.17
C ALA A 35 5.03 -5.69 5.03
N LEU A 36 3.82 -5.84 4.48
CA LEU A 36 3.34 -4.94 3.41
C LEU A 36 3.21 -3.49 3.89
N ARG A 37 2.79 -3.26 5.13
CA ARG A 37 2.69 -1.90 5.68
C ARG A 37 4.05 -1.19 5.69
N GLU A 38 5.10 -1.88 6.12
CA GLU A 38 6.46 -1.33 6.11
C GLU A 38 7.00 -1.13 4.68
N GLU A 39 6.69 -2.04 3.75
CA GLU A 39 7.03 -1.86 2.34
C GLU A 39 6.35 -0.62 1.73
N ILE A 40 5.05 -0.44 1.95
CA ILE A 40 4.29 0.73 1.49
C ILE A 40 4.90 2.02 2.06
N ARG A 41 5.25 2.03 3.36
CA ARG A 41 5.88 3.18 4.02
C ARG A 41 7.27 3.49 3.47
N SER A 42 8.05 2.47 3.14
CA SER A 42 9.35 2.63 2.48
C SER A 42 9.18 3.21 1.08
N LEU A 43 8.20 2.71 0.31
CA LEU A 43 7.86 3.20 -1.02
C LEU A 43 7.42 4.67 -1.00
N GLN A 44 6.54 5.06 -0.09
CA GLN A 44 6.10 6.45 0.09
C GLN A 44 7.28 7.39 0.31
N ARG A 45 8.19 7.03 1.24
CA ARG A 45 9.39 7.83 1.53
C ARG A 45 10.33 7.95 0.34
N ARG A 46 10.47 6.88 -0.45
CA ARG A 46 11.34 6.85 -1.62
C ARG A 46 10.77 7.61 -2.81
N LEU A 47 9.46 7.53 -3.04
CA LEU A 47 8.79 8.13 -4.19
C LEU A 47 8.24 9.53 -3.92
N GLY A 48 8.15 9.95 -2.65
CA GLY A 48 7.55 11.22 -2.27
C GLY A 48 6.04 11.30 -2.55
N VAL A 49 5.37 10.16 -2.77
CA VAL A 49 3.94 10.12 -3.06
C VAL A 49 3.14 10.32 -1.78
N THR A 50 2.24 11.30 -1.78
CA THR A 50 1.29 11.46 -0.67
C THR A 50 0.36 10.27 -0.70
N THR A 51 0.16 9.58 0.43
CA THR A 51 -0.73 8.40 0.47
C THR A 51 -1.71 8.50 1.61
N ILE A 52 -2.97 8.23 1.29
CA ILE A 52 -4.04 8.09 2.27
C ILE A 52 -4.50 6.65 2.22
N MET A 53 -4.52 6.00 3.38
CA MET A 53 -4.94 4.61 3.52
C MET A 53 -6.08 4.53 4.53
N VAL A 54 -7.20 3.94 4.12
CA VAL A 54 -8.33 3.62 5.00
C VAL A 54 -8.24 2.14 5.36
N THR A 55 -8.40 1.81 6.64
CA THR A 55 -8.38 0.43 7.14
C THR A 55 -9.34 0.30 8.31
N HIS A 56 -10.02 -0.83 8.42
CA HIS A 56 -11.01 -1.11 9.46
C HIS A 56 -10.43 -1.85 10.69
N ASP A 57 -9.11 -1.95 10.83
CA ASP A 57 -8.45 -2.57 11.98
C ASP A 57 -7.58 -1.53 12.72
N GLN A 58 -7.82 -1.35 14.03
CA GLN A 58 -6.93 -0.62 14.94
C GLN A 58 -5.68 -1.44 15.27
#